data_AF-Q0CWY4-F1
#
_entry.id   AF-Q0CWY4-F1
#
_cell.length_a   1.000
_cell.length_b   1.000
_cell.length_c   1.000
_cell.angle_alpha   90.00
_cell.angle_beta   90.00
_cell.angle_gamma   90.00
#
_symmetry.space_group_name_H-M   'P 1'
#
loop_
_entity.id
_entity.type
_entity.pdbx_description
1 polymer ?
#
loop_
_entity_poly.entity_id
_entity_poly.type
_entity_poly.pdbx_seq_one_letter_code
_entity_poly.pdbx_strand_id
1 'polypeptide(L)'
;MTAPTKVQFPSFQLTIAGELHAPAPGAPDRKGSAVVISHPMTGVKEQTSTVYARALSQAGFYALTFDAGYQGESSGEPRGLEDPHQRVEDIKSAVSYLSTLSAQVDPARIGVLGICASGGYTSYAMQSDVRIKALATISAACVGRMTRTGGVQEQKREDAAAISGALEYAAQWRTGAANGARADAPQMFDAMNVPADADEFLKDAAEYYGTERGRHPRSTQKVPLASYDLMVAYDSFNFQHLIAPRPLLMIAGSRAQTLHYSRTAVQAAKEPKELFVVEGKNHFDLYDDVTETGPKLVEFFGRYLGQRYDSARGNSPSQPRGCAGAHGQYISPLQRLQVNILPRTLEMSSTNNRRIRRPLKAPERPLAIRNEYITDRKTLLIVKPRSGQGLGAGAYKIQDESGINQFIVTGPRDDGASSHSRRNTTYREFHDVTGLPLFTLPCKVGFQNGWEVKLPGTRSTTVVKGGPRWAVGAAAFRDWTVTFQNAAGAGGKMQAETSVTLHVESHGNILTCYDIVDGDRKVAEVRESIAHNRKLALMPESRYKSSYHPVLDIVVVPGVDLSLVWFTCRDIDCGFAIGLGFRVETRPAQGCDEFCLMGILDIRTMVVLWPEADT
;
A
#
# COMPACT_ATOMS: atom_id res chain seq x y z
N MET A 1 -35.52 26.16 16.60
CA MET A 1 -34.04 26.22 16.57
C MET A 1 -33.65 27.59 16.05
N THR A 2 -32.54 28.16 16.54
CA THR A 2 -31.91 29.34 15.92
C THR A 2 -31.44 29.00 14.51
N ALA A 3 -31.55 29.94 13.57
CA ALA A 3 -30.96 29.79 12.25
C ALA A 3 -29.42 29.77 12.37
N PRO A 4 -28.71 28.99 11.54
CA PRO A 4 -27.25 29.03 11.52
C PRO A 4 -26.74 30.40 11.07
N THR A 5 -25.60 30.80 11.61
CA THR A 5 -24.88 31.99 11.15
C THR A 5 -24.07 31.62 9.91
N LYS A 6 -24.29 32.29 8.78
CA LYS A 6 -23.42 32.14 7.60
C LYS A 6 -22.02 32.69 7.90
N VAL A 7 -21.00 31.92 7.57
CA VAL A 7 -19.59 32.25 7.82
C VAL A 7 -18.74 31.98 6.58
N GLN A 8 -17.57 32.62 6.50
CA GLN A 8 -16.57 32.35 5.47
C GLN A 8 -15.18 32.30 6.09
N PHE A 9 -14.31 31.44 5.55
CA PHE A 9 -12.91 31.33 5.96
C PHE A 9 -12.00 30.94 4.79
N PRO A 10 -10.71 31.34 4.80
CA PRO A 10 -9.77 30.94 3.76
C PRO A 10 -9.34 29.47 3.90
N SER A 11 -9.08 28.80 2.78
CA SER A 11 -8.45 27.48 2.69
C SER A 11 -7.55 27.45 1.45
N PHE A 12 -6.23 27.39 1.64
CA PHE A 12 -5.24 27.78 0.62
C PHE A 12 -5.62 29.09 -0.11
N GLN A 13 -5.90 29.05 -1.42
CA GLN A 13 -6.31 30.22 -2.22
C GLN A 13 -7.84 30.35 -2.37
N LEU A 14 -8.62 29.51 -1.69
CA LEU A 14 -10.07 29.46 -1.78
C LEU A 14 -10.75 30.15 -0.58
N THR A 15 -11.99 30.59 -0.80
CA THR A 15 -12.90 31.08 0.23
C THR A 15 -13.96 30.01 0.45
N ILE A 16 -13.98 29.43 1.64
CA ILE A 16 -14.89 28.38 2.04
C ILE A 16 -16.13 28.99 2.69
N ALA A 17 -17.31 28.64 2.20
CA ALA A 17 -18.59 29.03 2.73
C ALA A 17 -19.11 27.98 3.73
N GLY A 18 -19.55 28.45 4.90
CA GLY A 18 -20.05 27.56 5.96
C GLY A 18 -21.21 28.13 6.76
N GLU A 19 -21.75 27.28 7.62
CA GLU A 19 -22.85 27.58 8.52
C GLU A 19 -22.49 27.14 9.94
N LEU A 20 -22.41 28.13 10.84
CA LEU A 20 -22.15 27.91 12.26
C LEU A 20 -23.47 27.78 13.01
N HIS A 21 -23.74 26.57 13.48
CA HIS A 21 -24.84 26.24 14.36
C HIS A 21 -24.38 26.39 15.81
N ALA A 22 -24.84 27.44 16.49
CA ALA A 22 -24.63 27.61 17.93
C ALA A 22 -25.43 26.55 18.74
N PRO A 23 -25.07 26.29 20.01
CA PRO A 23 -25.89 25.51 20.93
C PRO A 23 -27.34 26.02 20.98
N ALA A 24 -28.30 25.10 20.99
CA ALA A 24 -29.71 25.48 21.08
C ALA A 24 -30.03 26.12 22.45
N PRO A 25 -30.99 27.07 22.54
CA PRO A 25 -31.43 27.62 23.82
C PRO A 25 -31.88 26.51 24.79
N GLY A 26 -31.32 26.49 26.00
CA GLY A 26 -31.58 25.45 27.01
C GLY A 26 -30.78 24.15 26.85
N ALA A 27 -29.91 24.04 25.84
CA ALA A 27 -29.00 22.89 25.70
C ALA A 27 -27.93 22.85 26.82
N PRO A 28 -27.36 21.68 27.13
CA PRO A 28 -26.31 21.56 28.15
C PRO A 28 -25.05 22.37 27.82
N ASP A 29 -24.42 22.99 28.82
CA ASP A 29 -23.12 23.65 28.63
C ASP A 29 -22.02 22.62 28.30
N ARG A 30 -21.48 22.69 27.08
CA ARG A 30 -20.33 21.90 26.62
C ARG A 30 -19.00 22.65 26.71
N LYS A 31 -18.92 23.78 27.42
CA LYS A 31 -17.70 24.58 27.65
C LYS A 31 -17.02 25.00 26.35
N GLY A 32 -17.83 25.42 25.37
CA GLY A 32 -17.35 25.77 24.03
C GLY A 32 -16.82 24.59 23.19
N SER A 33 -17.21 23.35 23.48
CA SER A 33 -16.88 22.22 22.60
C SER A 33 -17.52 22.39 21.22
N ALA A 34 -16.76 22.14 20.17
CA ALA A 34 -17.19 22.33 18.79
C ALA A 34 -16.87 21.13 17.90
N VAL A 35 -17.67 20.94 16.85
CA VAL A 35 -17.49 19.85 15.86
C VAL A 35 -17.55 20.43 14.44
N VAL A 36 -16.49 20.22 13.66
CA VAL A 36 -16.52 20.45 12.21
C VAL A 36 -17.19 19.26 11.53
N ILE A 37 -18.14 19.49 10.63
CA ILE A 37 -18.90 18.44 9.93
C ILE A 37 -18.67 18.59 8.42
N SER A 38 -17.99 17.62 7.81
CA SER A 38 -17.67 17.62 6.38
C SER A 38 -18.60 16.66 5.61
N HIS A 39 -19.20 17.17 4.52
CA HIS A 39 -20.22 16.49 3.73
C HIS A 39 -19.67 15.33 2.86
N PRO A 40 -20.52 14.40 2.38
CA PRO A 40 -20.17 13.39 1.38
C PRO A 40 -19.50 13.96 0.11
N MET A 41 -18.87 13.11 -0.68
CA MET A 41 -18.40 13.46 -2.04
C MET A 41 -19.57 14.03 -2.85
N THR A 42 -19.37 15.12 -3.60
CA THR A 42 -20.42 15.86 -4.36
C THR A 42 -21.60 16.43 -3.54
N GLY A 43 -21.64 16.17 -2.23
CA GLY A 43 -22.64 16.73 -1.33
C GLY A 43 -22.40 18.21 -1.03
N VAL A 44 -23.28 18.81 -0.26
CA VAL A 44 -23.19 20.19 0.23
C VAL A 44 -23.61 20.29 1.70
N LYS A 45 -23.30 21.41 2.34
CA LYS A 45 -23.54 21.61 3.78
C LYS A 45 -25.00 21.48 4.18
N GLU A 46 -25.95 21.85 3.32
CA GLU A 46 -27.40 21.85 3.60
C GLU A 46 -28.05 20.44 3.64
N GLN A 47 -27.34 19.40 3.19
CA GLN A 47 -27.80 18.01 3.17
C GLN A 47 -27.54 17.33 4.54
N THR A 48 -27.17 16.04 4.55
CA THR A 48 -26.88 15.23 5.76
C THR A 48 -26.03 15.93 6.83
N SER A 49 -25.05 16.76 6.44
CA SER A 49 -24.24 17.54 7.39
C SER A 49 -25.07 18.43 8.31
N THR A 50 -26.11 19.09 7.80
CA THR A 50 -27.03 19.91 8.60
C THR A 50 -27.92 19.06 9.52
N VAL A 51 -28.26 17.82 9.16
CA VAL A 51 -29.02 16.90 10.04
C VAL A 51 -28.18 16.60 11.30
N TYR A 52 -26.92 16.21 11.12
CA TYR A 52 -25.99 15.97 12.22
C TYR A 52 -25.64 17.25 13.00
N ALA A 53 -25.53 18.41 12.32
CA ALA A 53 -25.31 19.69 12.98
C ALA A 53 -26.45 20.07 13.95
N ARG A 54 -27.71 19.81 13.56
CA ARG A 54 -28.88 20.03 14.41
C ARG A 54 -28.85 19.14 15.65
N ALA A 55 -28.56 17.85 15.49
CA ALA A 55 -28.46 16.91 16.62
C ALA A 55 -27.37 17.33 17.63
N LEU A 56 -26.20 17.76 17.15
CA LEU A 56 -25.11 18.22 18.01
C LEU A 56 -25.38 19.60 18.65
N SER A 57 -26.00 20.54 17.92
CA SER A 57 -26.45 21.84 18.44
C SER A 57 -27.48 21.69 19.57
N GLN A 58 -28.46 20.79 19.41
CA GLN A 58 -29.44 20.44 20.45
C GLN A 58 -28.78 19.83 21.70
N ALA A 59 -27.67 19.10 21.52
CA ALA A 59 -26.90 18.50 22.61
C ALA A 59 -25.85 19.45 23.23
N GLY A 60 -25.79 20.71 22.80
CA GLY A 60 -24.99 21.78 23.40
C GLY A 60 -23.64 22.06 22.73
N PHE A 61 -23.33 21.45 21.59
CA PHE A 61 -22.09 21.69 20.84
C PHE A 61 -22.26 22.84 19.85
N TYR A 62 -21.18 23.57 19.57
CA TYR A 62 -21.09 24.32 18.32
C TYR A 62 -20.86 23.34 17.17
N ALA A 63 -21.62 23.45 16.08
CA ALA A 63 -21.41 22.64 14.89
C ALA A 63 -21.16 23.54 13.67
N LEU A 64 -20.08 23.28 12.93
CA LEU A 64 -19.74 23.99 11.71
C LEU A 64 -19.88 23.06 10.52
N THR A 65 -20.85 23.32 9.66
CA THR A 65 -20.94 22.70 8.33
C THR A 65 -20.29 23.65 7.32
N PHE A 66 -19.74 23.12 6.24
CA PHE A 66 -19.12 23.93 5.19
C PHE A 66 -19.18 23.20 3.85
N ASP A 67 -19.23 23.95 2.75
CA ASP A 67 -19.08 23.41 1.40
C ASP A 67 -17.59 23.29 1.07
N ALA A 68 -17.16 22.18 0.49
CA ALA A 68 -15.78 22.00 0.05
C ALA A 68 -15.34 23.06 -0.95
N GLY A 69 -14.02 23.33 -1.01
CA GLY A 69 -13.44 24.05 -2.15
C GLY A 69 -13.92 23.46 -3.47
N TYR A 70 -14.15 24.31 -4.47
CA TYR A 70 -14.75 23.96 -5.78
C TYR A 70 -16.22 23.51 -5.74
N GLN A 71 -16.87 23.40 -4.58
CA GLN A 71 -18.23 22.84 -4.42
C GLN A 71 -19.16 23.83 -3.71
N GLY A 72 -20.48 23.57 -3.76
CA GLY A 72 -21.48 24.36 -3.04
C GLY A 72 -21.42 25.89 -3.29
N GLU A 73 -21.49 26.67 -2.21
CA GLU A 73 -21.29 28.13 -2.20
C GLU A 73 -19.80 28.55 -2.08
N SER A 74 -18.86 27.61 -1.88
CA SER A 74 -17.43 27.89 -1.76
C SER A 74 -16.77 28.18 -3.11
N SER A 75 -15.71 28.99 -3.12
CA SER A 75 -15.02 29.38 -4.36
C SER A 75 -14.12 28.27 -4.92
N GLY A 76 -13.58 28.50 -6.13
CA GLY A 76 -12.65 27.60 -6.82
C GLY A 76 -13.18 27.12 -8.17
N GLU A 77 -12.27 27.01 -9.14
CA GLU A 77 -12.51 26.45 -10.48
C GLU A 77 -11.45 25.39 -10.82
N PRO A 78 -11.80 24.29 -11.53
CA PRO A 78 -13.11 23.99 -12.08
C PRO A 78 -14.14 23.56 -11.02
N ARG A 79 -15.40 23.99 -11.14
CA ARG A 79 -16.50 23.54 -10.26
C ARG A 79 -16.60 22.01 -10.20
N GLY A 80 -16.84 21.49 -9.00
CA GLY A 80 -16.98 20.06 -8.72
C GLY A 80 -15.67 19.30 -8.56
N LEU A 81 -14.50 19.95 -8.61
CA LEU A 81 -13.22 19.26 -8.42
C LEU A 81 -13.15 18.59 -7.04
N GLU A 82 -13.07 17.26 -7.05
CA GLU A 82 -12.77 16.46 -5.87
C GLU A 82 -11.25 16.23 -5.79
N ASP A 83 -10.55 17.12 -5.08
CA ASP A 83 -9.15 16.93 -4.68
C ASP A 83 -9.11 16.49 -3.20
N PRO A 84 -8.75 15.23 -2.89
CA PRO A 84 -8.64 14.74 -1.52
C PRO A 84 -7.76 15.58 -0.58
N HIS A 85 -6.73 16.23 -1.12
CA HIS A 85 -5.83 17.07 -0.34
C HIS A 85 -6.44 18.44 -0.04
N GLN A 86 -7.18 19.04 -0.99
CA GLN A 86 -7.99 20.24 -0.71
C GLN A 86 -9.07 19.93 0.33
N ARG A 87 -9.78 18.79 0.20
CA ARG A 87 -10.82 18.38 1.16
C ARG A 87 -10.27 18.26 2.58
N VAL A 88 -9.05 17.73 2.72
CA VAL A 88 -8.30 17.67 3.99
C VAL A 88 -7.94 19.07 4.51
N GLU A 89 -7.48 19.98 3.65
CA GLU A 89 -7.13 21.34 4.06
C GLU A 89 -8.36 22.17 4.46
N ASP A 90 -9.50 21.99 3.80
CA ASP A 90 -10.75 22.66 4.18
C ASP A 90 -11.17 22.28 5.61
N ILE A 91 -11.00 21.01 6.00
CA ILE A 91 -11.26 20.53 7.37
C ILE A 91 -10.30 21.20 8.37
N LYS A 92 -9.01 21.30 8.03
CA LYS A 92 -8.01 21.98 8.88
C LYS A 92 -8.25 23.50 8.97
N SER A 93 -8.72 24.10 7.89
CA SER A 93 -9.09 25.51 7.80
C SER A 93 -10.36 25.80 8.61
N ALA A 94 -11.34 24.91 8.59
CA ALA A 94 -12.53 24.98 9.45
C ALA A 94 -12.16 24.88 10.95
N VAL A 95 -11.21 24.01 11.32
CA VAL A 95 -10.63 23.95 12.68
C VAL A 95 -9.89 25.24 13.04
N SER A 96 -9.13 25.82 12.10
CA SER A 96 -8.49 27.14 12.27
C SER A 96 -9.54 28.23 12.52
N TYR A 97 -10.60 28.28 11.72
CA TYR A 97 -11.68 29.27 11.84
C TYR A 97 -12.36 29.19 13.20
N LEU A 98 -12.81 28.00 13.62
CA LEU A 98 -13.39 27.77 14.95
C LEU A 98 -12.45 28.18 16.08
N SER A 99 -11.14 27.99 15.91
CA SER A 99 -10.13 28.39 16.90
C SER A 99 -10.01 29.92 17.05
N THR A 100 -10.45 30.72 16.07
CA THR A 100 -10.49 32.20 16.21
C THR A 100 -11.69 32.69 17.01
N LEU A 101 -12.76 31.89 17.11
CA LEU A 101 -13.97 32.19 17.87
C LEU A 101 -13.81 31.91 19.37
N SER A 102 -12.67 32.27 19.96
CA SER A 102 -12.26 31.89 21.32
C SER A 102 -13.18 32.39 22.45
N ALA A 103 -14.05 33.36 22.17
CA ALA A 103 -15.12 33.81 23.07
C ALA A 103 -16.34 32.86 23.12
N GLN A 104 -16.44 31.92 22.17
CA GLN A 104 -17.56 30.97 22.01
C GLN A 104 -17.08 29.51 22.04
N VAL A 105 -15.93 29.24 21.43
CA VAL A 105 -15.36 27.90 21.23
C VAL A 105 -14.03 27.77 21.99
N ASP A 106 -13.83 26.68 22.72
CA ASP A 106 -12.54 26.34 23.34
C ASP A 106 -11.67 25.60 22.29
N PRO A 107 -10.53 26.17 21.83
CA PRO A 107 -9.68 25.51 20.82
C PRO A 107 -9.09 24.17 21.29
N ALA A 108 -9.11 23.88 22.61
CA ALA A 108 -8.74 22.59 23.15
C ALA A 108 -9.87 21.54 23.10
N ARG A 109 -11.03 21.85 22.49
CA ARG A 109 -12.24 21.03 22.45
C ARG A 109 -12.89 20.96 21.06
N ILE A 110 -12.08 20.96 20.01
CA ILE A 110 -12.57 20.82 18.62
C ILE A 110 -12.48 19.36 18.18
N GLY A 111 -13.62 18.76 17.87
CA GLY A 111 -13.75 17.47 17.19
C GLY A 111 -14.09 17.62 15.70
N VAL A 112 -14.09 16.51 14.97
CA VAL A 112 -14.53 16.45 13.57
C VAL A 112 -15.44 15.26 13.32
N LEU A 113 -16.43 15.45 12.44
CA LEU A 113 -17.36 14.44 11.93
C LEU A 113 -17.26 14.37 10.41
N GLY A 114 -16.97 13.18 9.88
CA GLY A 114 -16.89 12.94 8.44
C GLY A 114 -17.96 11.96 7.95
N ILE A 115 -18.76 12.35 6.96
CA ILE A 115 -19.84 11.52 6.42
C ILE A 115 -19.43 10.99 5.04
N CYS A 116 -19.62 9.69 4.79
CA CYS A 116 -19.21 9.00 3.55
C CYS A 116 -17.72 9.23 3.22
N ALA A 117 -17.38 9.76 2.03
CA ALA A 117 -16.02 10.11 1.64
C ALA A 117 -15.30 11.02 2.64
N SER A 118 -16.04 11.93 3.30
CA SER A 118 -15.48 12.76 4.35
C SER A 118 -15.07 11.99 5.60
N GLY A 119 -15.59 10.80 5.86
CA GLY A 119 -15.05 9.91 6.89
C GLY A 119 -13.60 9.50 6.58
N GLY A 120 -13.25 9.44 5.30
CA GLY A 120 -11.87 9.32 4.84
C GLY A 120 -11.06 10.61 5.00
N TYR A 121 -11.59 11.75 4.53
CA TYR A 121 -10.88 13.03 4.61
C TYR A 121 -10.62 13.49 6.06
N THR A 122 -11.58 13.32 6.98
CA THR A 122 -11.40 13.67 8.40
C THR A 122 -10.42 12.72 9.11
N SER A 123 -10.39 11.44 8.73
CA SER A 123 -9.36 10.49 9.17
C SER A 123 -7.96 10.95 8.79
N TYR A 124 -7.75 11.29 7.51
CA TYR A 124 -6.47 11.77 7.00
C TYR A 124 -6.08 13.14 7.61
N ALA A 125 -7.03 14.05 7.79
CA ALA A 125 -6.80 15.34 8.46
C ALA A 125 -6.31 15.12 9.90
N MET A 126 -6.98 14.27 10.67
CA MET A 126 -6.61 14.00 12.07
C MET A 126 -5.24 13.35 12.22
N GLN A 127 -4.80 12.51 11.27
CA GLN A 127 -3.46 11.91 11.29
C GLN A 127 -2.32 12.95 11.36
N SER A 128 -2.55 14.20 10.91
CA SER A 128 -1.56 15.28 10.91
C SER A 128 -1.93 16.51 11.74
N ASP A 129 -3.21 16.81 11.95
CA ASP A 129 -3.64 17.97 12.74
C ASP A 129 -3.95 17.60 14.20
N VAL A 130 -3.06 17.97 15.11
CA VAL A 130 -3.16 17.72 16.56
C VAL A 130 -4.19 18.62 17.27
N ARG A 131 -4.77 19.62 16.59
CA ARG A 131 -5.85 20.46 17.12
C ARG A 131 -7.18 19.69 17.15
N ILE A 132 -7.37 18.76 16.20
CA ILE A 132 -8.49 17.82 16.20
C ILE A 132 -8.32 16.86 17.38
N LYS A 133 -9.25 16.91 18.35
CA LYS A 133 -9.19 16.16 19.61
C LYS A 133 -9.98 14.86 19.59
N ALA A 134 -11.02 14.76 18.78
CA ALA A 134 -11.83 13.56 18.61
C ALA A 134 -12.37 13.47 17.19
N LEU A 135 -12.44 12.27 16.64
CA LEU A 135 -12.96 12.00 15.30
C LEU A 135 -14.08 10.98 15.37
N ALA A 136 -15.22 11.34 14.78
CA ALA A 136 -16.29 10.41 14.47
C ALA A 136 -16.52 10.34 12.94
N THR A 137 -17.01 9.21 12.44
CA THR A 137 -17.41 9.09 11.03
C THR A 137 -18.75 8.37 10.87
N ILE A 138 -19.53 8.74 9.85
CA ILE A 138 -20.76 8.05 9.43
C ILE A 138 -20.55 7.42 8.05
N SER A 139 -20.83 6.13 7.91
CA SER A 139 -20.80 5.39 6.63
C SER A 139 -19.50 5.59 5.83
N ALA A 140 -18.35 5.67 6.51
CA ALA A 140 -17.08 6.14 5.94
C ALA A 140 -16.67 5.41 4.64
N ALA A 141 -16.08 6.15 3.70
CA ALA A 141 -15.54 5.63 2.45
C ALA A 141 -14.14 6.18 2.17
N CYS A 142 -13.31 5.41 1.45
CA CYS A 142 -12.01 5.86 0.94
C CYS A 142 -12.11 6.07 -0.57
N VAL A 143 -12.13 7.34 -1.01
CA VAL A 143 -12.30 7.68 -2.43
C VAL A 143 -11.20 7.10 -3.32
N GLY A 144 -9.95 7.05 -2.83
CA GLY A 144 -8.86 6.49 -3.62
C GLY A 144 -8.98 4.98 -3.80
N ARG A 145 -9.39 4.24 -2.76
CA ARG A 145 -9.71 2.81 -2.91
C ARG A 145 -10.92 2.65 -3.84
N MET A 146 -11.99 3.43 -3.67
CA MET A 146 -13.17 3.41 -4.55
C MET A 146 -12.80 3.61 -6.02
N THR A 147 -11.89 4.55 -6.32
CA THR A 147 -11.38 4.76 -7.68
C THR A 147 -10.52 3.60 -8.17
N ARG A 148 -9.57 3.12 -7.36
CA ARG A 148 -8.70 1.99 -7.73
C ARG A 148 -9.44 0.65 -7.89
N THR A 149 -10.61 0.50 -7.28
CA THR A 149 -11.43 -0.73 -7.36
C THR A 149 -12.66 -0.59 -8.26
N GLY A 150 -12.95 0.58 -8.82
CA GLY A 150 -14.16 0.82 -9.62
C GLY A 150 -15.47 0.61 -8.86
N GLY A 151 -15.52 0.98 -7.56
CA GLY A 151 -16.73 0.87 -6.72
C GLY A 151 -16.43 0.69 -5.24
N VAL A 152 -17.49 0.52 -4.44
CA VAL A 152 -17.45 0.55 -2.96
C VAL A 152 -17.62 -0.80 -2.27
N GLN A 153 -17.76 -1.90 -3.03
CA GLN A 153 -18.14 -3.21 -2.48
C GLN A 153 -16.92 -4.02 -1.97
N GLU A 154 -17.02 -4.65 -0.79
CA GLU A 154 -15.91 -5.30 -0.06
C GLU A 154 -15.16 -6.38 -0.86
N GLN A 155 -15.83 -7.05 -1.81
CA GLN A 155 -15.22 -8.07 -2.67
C GLN A 155 -14.36 -7.50 -3.80
N LYS A 156 -14.53 -6.23 -4.18
CA LYS A 156 -13.72 -5.61 -5.24
C LYS A 156 -12.26 -5.47 -4.79
N ARG A 157 -11.34 -5.63 -5.74
CA ARG A 157 -9.89 -5.50 -5.54
C ARG A 157 -9.37 -4.42 -6.48
N GLU A 158 -8.13 -4.00 -6.29
CA GLU A 158 -7.53 -3.00 -7.18
C GLU A 158 -7.52 -3.56 -8.61
N ASP A 159 -8.15 -2.83 -9.51
CA ASP A 159 -8.39 -3.26 -10.88
C ASP A 159 -7.56 -2.41 -11.84
N ALA A 160 -6.76 -3.08 -12.68
CA ALA A 160 -5.82 -2.40 -13.55
C ALA A 160 -6.53 -1.54 -14.61
N ALA A 161 -7.71 -1.95 -15.07
CA ALA A 161 -8.48 -1.22 -16.08
C ALA A 161 -9.21 -0.01 -15.48
N ALA A 162 -9.75 -0.13 -14.25
CA ALA A 162 -10.28 1.00 -13.50
C ALA A 162 -9.20 2.06 -13.22
N ILE A 163 -8.00 1.63 -12.83
CA ILE A 163 -6.86 2.53 -12.60
C ILE A 163 -6.39 3.17 -13.92
N SER A 164 -6.18 2.39 -15.00
CA SER A 164 -5.71 2.96 -16.26
C SER A 164 -6.74 3.91 -16.87
N GLY A 165 -8.02 3.52 -16.91
CA GLY A 165 -9.11 4.38 -17.39
C GLY A 165 -9.24 5.67 -16.59
N ALA A 166 -9.20 5.60 -15.26
CA ALA A 166 -9.20 6.78 -14.39
C ALA A 166 -8.05 7.75 -14.71
N LEU A 167 -6.84 7.23 -14.92
CA LEU A 167 -5.65 8.03 -15.25
C LEU A 167 -5.68 8.56 -16.70
N GLU A 168 -6.17 7.77 -17.66
CA GLU A 168 -6.32 8.18 -19.06
C GLU A 168 -7.36 9.29 -19.22
N TYR A 169 -8.53 9.17 -18.58
CA TYR A 169 -9.55 10.22 -18.56
C TYR A 169 -9.05 11.51 -17.88
N ALA A 170 -8.33 11.39 -16.77
CA ALA A 170 -7.71 12.54 -16.11
C ALA A 170 -6.66 13.23 -17.00
N ALA A 171 -5.80 12.45 -17.66
CA ALA A 171 -4.78 12.97 -18.57
C ALA A 171 -5.40 13.67 -19.79
N GLN A 172 -6.38 13.05 -20.44
CA GLN A 172 -7.12 13.64 -21.57
C GLN A 172 -7.81 14.95 -21.17
N TRP A 173 -8.46 15.00 -20.00
CA TRP A 173 -9.08 16.21 -19.47
C TRP A 173 -8.07 17.33 -19.22
N ARG A 174 -6.93 17.02 -18.58
CA ARG A 174 -5.87 18.00 -18.31
C ARG A 174 -5.27 18.56 -19.62
N THR A 175 -4.98 17.71 -20.59
CA THR A 175 -4.49 18.15 -21.91
C THR A 175 -5.54 18.95 -22.67
N GLY A 176 -6.81 18.54 -22.63
CA GLY A 176 -7.93 19.29 -23.21
C GLY A 176 -8.05 20.70 -22.62
N ALA A 177 -8.06 20.81 -21.30
CA ALA A 177 -8.13 22.09 -20.59
C ALA A 177 -6.91 22.98 -20.90
N ALA A 178 -5.70 22.42 -20.98
CA ALA A 178 -4.49 23.14 -21.38
C ALA A 178 -4.55 23.67 -22.83
N ASN A 179 -5.24 22.93 -23.72
CA ASN A 179 -5.55 23.35 -25.09
C ASN A 179 -6.76 24.30 -25.18
N GLY A 180 -7.29 24.80 -24.05
CA GLY A 180 -8.40 25.74 -23.99
C GLY A 180 -9.79 25.13 -24.07
N ALA A 181 -9.92 23.80 -24.05
CA ALA A 181 -11.24 23.15 -24.04
C ALA A 181 -11.97 23.44 -22.72
N ARG A 182 -13.22 23.91 -22.82
CA ARG A 182 -14.14 24.10 -21.69
C ARG A 182 -15.20 23.01 -21.74
N ALA A 183 -14.83 21.80 -21.30
CA ALA A 183 -15.76 20.71 -21.14
C ALA A 183 -16.55 20.86 -19.84
N ASP A 184 -17.85 20.61 -19.90
CA ASP A 184 -18.68 20.47 -18.71
C ASP A 184 -18.29 19.19 -17.96
N ALA A 185 -18.15 19.29 -16.64
CA ALA A 185 -17.84 18.12 -15.82
C ALA A 185 -18.97 17.08 -15.91
N PRO A 186 -18.69 15.80 -16.19
CA PRO A 186 -19.71 14.77 -16.23
C PRO A 186 -20.30 14.55 -14.84
N GLN A 187 -21.55 14.09 -14.78
CA GLN A 187 -22.11 13.59 -13.53
C GLN A 187 -21.43 12.25 -13.16
N MET A 188 -21.08 12.08 -11.89
CA MET A 188 -20.50 10.85 -11.37
C MET A 188 -21.47 9.66 -11.52
N PHE A 189 -22.75 9.92 -11.30
CA PHE A 189 -23.85 9.04 -11.65
C PHE A 189 -25.09 9.88 -12.00
N ASP A 190 -25.96 9.34 -12.84
CA ASP A 190 -27.25 9.96 -13.17
C ASP A 190 -28.33 9.36 -12.26
N ALA A 191 -28.79 10.15 -11.29
CA ALA A 191 -29.83 9.76 -10.35
C ALA A 191 -31.22 9.57 -11.00
N MET A 192 -31.44 10.10 -12.21
CA MET A 192 -32.71 10.00 -12.93
C MET A 192 -32.75 8.79 -13.89
N ASN A 193 -31.58 8.30 -14.32
CA ASN A 193 -31.45 7.21 -15.29
C ASN A 193 -30.66 6.02 -14.73
N VAL A 194 -31.05 5.52 -13.56
CA VAL A 194 -30.45 4.33 -12.94
C VAL A 194 -30.89 3.06 -13.68
N PRO A 195 -29.95 2.20 -14.15
CA PRO A 195 -30.29 0.92 -14.77
C PRO A 195 -31.07 -0.01 -13.82
N ALA A 196 -32.02 -0.79 -14.35
CA ALA A 196 -32.82 -1.70 -13.54
C ALA A 196 -31.98 -2.79 -12.84
N ASP A 197 -30.85 -3.17 -13.45
CA ASP A 197 -29.85 -4.12 -12.97
C ASP A 197 -28.73 -3.47 -12.14
N ALA A 198 -28.76 -2.15 -11.92
CA ALA A 198 -27.78 -1.45 -11.08
C ALA A 198 -27.74 -2.01 -9.65
N ASP A 199 -26.56 -1.94 -9.02
CA ASP A 199 -26.40 -2.45 -7.65
C ASP A 199 -27.10 -1.57 -6.61
N GLU A 200 -27.43 -2.16 -5.46
CA GLU A 200 -28.25 -1.55 -4.40
C GLU A 200 -27.68 -0.21 -3.93
N PHE A 201 -26.35 -0.04 -3.88
CA PHE A 201 -25.72 1.22 -3.48
C PHE A 201 -26.04 2.36 -4.47
N LEU A 202 -26.10 2.09 -5.77
CA LEU A 202 -26.45 3.09 -6.79
C LEU A 202 -27.93 3.45 -6.74
N LYS A 203 -28.80 2.48 -6.43
CA LYS A 203 -30.24 2.69 -6.24
C LYS A 203 -30.51 3.55 -4.99
N ASP A 204 -29.90 3.22 -3.86
CA ASP A 204 -29.99 4.01 -2.62
C ASP A 204 -29.42 5.43 -2.82
N ALA A 205 -28.30 5.57 -3.54
CA ALA A 205 -27.71 6.88 -3.85
C ALA A 205 -28.64 7.75 -4.71
N ALA A 206 -29.29 7.16 -5.71
CA ALA A 206 -30.25 7.86 -6.55
C ALA A 206 -31.55 8.22 -5.82
N GLU A 207 -32.02 7.36 -4.91
CA GLU A 207 -33.13 7.70 -4.04
C GLU A 207 -32.80 8.95 -3.19
N TYR A 208 -31.60 8.98 -2.58
CA TYR A 208 -31.19 10.12 -1.76
C TYR A 208 -30.98 11.40 -2.60
N TYR A 209 -30.13 11.38 -3.63
CA TYR A 209 -29.72 12.58 -4.36
C TYR A 209 -30.70 13.01 -5.48
N GLY A 210 -31.51 12.07 -6.02
CA GLY A 210 -32.47 12.34 -7.08
C GLY A 210 -33.84 12.81 -6.58
N THR A 211 -34.25 12.39 -5.38
CA THR A 211 -35.57 12.73 -4.80
C THR A 211 -35.49 13.86 -3.77
N GLU A 212 -36.64 14.33 -3.29
CA GLU A 212 -36.73 15.36 -2.25
C GLU A 212 -36.09 14.97 -0.90
N ARG A 213 -35.73 13.68 -0.71
CA ARG A 213 -34.99 13.17 0.46
C ARG A 213 -33.66 13.90 0.67
N GLY A 214 -32.92 14.16 -0.41
CA GLY A 214 -31.58 14.76 -0.34
C GLY A 214 -31.19 15.64 -1.54
N ARG A 215 -32.01 15.75 -2.58
CA ARG A 215 -31.74 16.63 -3.74
C ARG A 215 -31.59 18.09 -3.33
N HIS A 216 -30.49 18.71 -3.74
CA HIS A 216 -30.25 20.13 -3.52
C HIS A 216 -29.58 20.77 -4.76
N PRO A 217 -30.00 21.96 -5.25
CA PRO A 217 -29.55 22.52 -6.53
C PRO A 217 -28.04 22.80 -6.61
N ARG A 218 -27.33 22.91 -5.47
CA ARG A 218 -25.86 23.06 -5.44
C ARG A 218 -25.10 21.71 -5.39
N SER A 219 -25.77 20.60 -5.14
CA SER A 219 -25.19 19.25 -5.21
C SER A 219 -25.41 18.70 -6.62
N THR A 220 -24.59 19.17 -7.57
CA THR A 220 -24.79 18.92 -9.02
C THR A 220 -24.45 17.50 -9.47
N GLN A 221 -23.83 16.70 -8.59
CA GLN A 221 -23.23 15.40 -8.88
C GLN A 221 -22.11 15.43 -9.95
N LYS A 222 -21.69 16.62 -10.41
CA LYS A 222 -20.65 16.78 -11.44
C LYS A 222 -19.24 16.71 -10.83
N VAL A 223 -18.36 15.90 -11.43
CA VAL A 223 -16.97 15.73 -11.02
C VAL A 223 -16.06 15.84 -12.26
N PRO A 224 -15.19 16.86 -12.37
CA PRO A 224 -14.21 16.98 -13.45
C PRO A 224 -13.32 15.74 -13.54
N LEU A 225 -13.01 15.27 -14.75
CA LEU A 225 -12.23 14.04 -14.91
C LEU A 225 -10.78 14.17 -14.38
N ALA A 226 -10.25 15.40 -14.25
CA ALA A 226 -9.00 15.69 -13.55
C ALA A 226 -9.02 15.49 -12.01
N SER A 227 -10.13 15.03 -11.42
CA SER A 227 -10.15 14.53 -10.04
C SER A 227 -9.64 13.09 -9.92
N TYR A 228 -9.72 12.30 -11.00
CA TYR A 228 -9.48 10.86 -10.90
C TYR A 228 -8.00 10.50 -10.64
N ASP A 229 -7.03 11.24 -11.18
CA ASP A 229 -5.62 11.03 -10.87
C ASP A 229 -5.26 11.47 -9.43
N LEU A 230 -5.87 12.54 -8.93
CA LEU A 230 -5.77 12.98 -7.53
C LEU A 230 -6.34 11.91 -6.57
N MET A 231 -7.47 11.30 -6.91
CA MET A 231 -8.09 10.24 -6.12
C MET A 231 -7.31 8.91 -6.17
N VAL A 232 -6.89 8.44 -7.35
CA VAL A 232 -6.19 7.14 -7.52
C VAL A 232 -5.02 6.98 -6.54
N ALA A 233 -4.20 8.01 -6.39
CA ALA A 233 -2.99 7.98 -5.55
C ALA A 233 -3.26 8.14 -4.04
N TYR A 234 -4.50 8.47 -3.64
CA TYR A 234 -4.86 8.78 -2.26
C TYR A 234 -5.23 7.52 -1.45
N ASP A 235 -4.94 7.50 -0.15
CA ASP A 235 -5.52 6.53 0.78
C ASP A 235 -5.82 7.19 2.14
N SER A 236 -7.10 7.21 2.49
CA SER A 236 -7.61 7.83 3.71
C SER A 236 -7.10 7.21 5.01
N PHE A 237 -6.81 5.91 5.01
CA PHE A 237 -6.70 5.09 6.23
C PHE A 237 -5.32 4.44 6.43
N ASN A 238 -4.42 4.56 5.45
CA ASN A 238 -3.08 3.94 5.48
C ASN A 238 -2.27 4.25 6.75
N PHE A 239 -2.47 5.40 7.39
CA PHE A 239 -1.81 5.78 8.64
C PHE A 239 -2.76 5.98 9.84
N GLN A 240 -3.89 5.26 9.89
CA GLN A 240 -4.90 5.41 10.95
C GLN A 240 -4.33 5.25 12.39
N HIS A 241 -3.23 4.53 12.55
CA HIS A 241 -2.50 4.39 13.82
C HIS A 241 -1.88 5.69 14.37
N LEU A 242 -1.76 6.76 13.56
CA LEU A 242 -1.27 8.09 13.98
C LEU A 242 -2.34 8.96 14.66
N ILE A 243 -3.62 8.53 14.65
CA ILE A 243 -4.70 9.22 15.36
C ILE A 243 -4.49 9.12 16.88
N ALA A 244 -4.15 7.93 17.36
CA ALA A 244 -3.86 7.69 18.77
C ALA A 244 -2.74 8.60 19.30
N PRO A 245 -2.80 9.05 20.56
CA PRO A 245 -3.72 8.62 21.62
C PRO A 245 -5.11 9.30 21.62
N ARG A 246 -5.47 10.03 20.56
CA ARG A 246 -6.78 10.68 20.43
C ARG A 246 -7.85 9.68 19.97
N PRO A 247 -9.10 9.82 20.42
CA PRO A 247 -10.20 8.89 20.15
C PRO A 247 -10.71 8.90 18.71
N LEU A 248 -10.97 7.69 18.22
CA LEU A 248 -11.62 7.38 16.93
C LEU A 248 -12.93 6.63 17.16
N LEU A 249 -14.03 7.12 16.60
CA LEU A 249 -15.30 6.39 16.47
C LEU A 249 -15.65 6.27 14.99
N MET A 250 -16.00 5.08 14.53
CA MET A 250 -16.55 4.88 13.19
C MET A 250 -17.91 4.21 13.28
N ILE A 251 -18.93 4.85 12.72
CA ILE A 251 -20.31 4.37 12.66
C ILE A 251 -20.62 3.92 11.23
N ALA A 252 -21.28 2.78 11.06
CA ALA A 252 -21.75 2.27 9.77
C ALA A 252 -22.97 1.35 9.94
N GLY A 253 -23.82 1.26 8.92
CA GLY A 253 -24.95 0.33 8.92
C GLY A 253 -24.50 -1.12 8.67
N SER A 254 -25.19 -2.11 9.22
CA SER A 254 -24.85 -3.53 9.04
C SER A 254 -25.00 -4.01 7.59
N ARG A 255 -25.93 -3.39 6.82
CA ARG A 255 -26.14 -3.65 5.39
C ARG A 255 -25.32 -2.73 4.47
N ALA A 256 -24.58 -1.76 5.02
CA ALA A 256 -23.82 -0.81 4.21
C ALA A 256 -22.65 -1.51 3.49
N GLN A 257 -22.59 -1.41 2.15
CA GLN A 257 -21.51 -1.96 1.33
C GLN A 257 -20.14 -1.37 1.72
N THR A 258 -20.14 -0.14 2.25
CA THR A 258 -18.97 0.57 2.78
C THR A 258 -18.55 0.16 4.20
N LEU A 259 -19.30 -0.67 4.93
CA LEU A 259 -18.98 -1.08 6.32
C LEU A 259 -17.53 -1.58 6.47
N HIS A 260 -17.02 -2.26 5.44
CA HIS A 260 -15.67 -2.79 5.40
C HIS A 260 -14.57 -1.70 5.49
N TYR A 261 -14.82 -0.47 5.03
CA TYR A 261 -13.90 0.66 5.21
C TYR A 261 -13.76 1.00 6.70
N SER A 262 -14.88 1.23 7.40
CA SER A 262 -14.89 1.49 8.85
C SER A 262 -14.27 0.33 9.63
N ARG A 263 -14.61 -0.91 9.28
CA ARG A 263 -14.07 -2.13 9.92
C ARG A 263 -12.54 -2.20 9.80
N THR A 264 -12.00 -2.05 8.59
CA THR A 264 -10.55 -2.13 8.33
C THR A 264 -9.78 -0.93 8.90
N ALA A 265 -10.37 0.28 8.88
CA ALA A 265 -9.77 1.47 9.49
C ALA A 265 -9.70 1.36 11.03
N VAL A 266 -10.77 0.92 11.71
CA VAL A 266 -10.73 0.68 13.16
C VAL A 266 -9.76 -0.46 13.50
N GLN A 267 -9.65 -1.51 12.70
CA GLN A 267 -8.61 -2.54 12.90
C GLN A 267 -7.19 -1.95 12.85
N ALA A 268 -6.90 -1.09 11.87
CA ALA A 268 -5.60 -0.43 11.68
C ALA A 268 -5.29 0.69 12.70
N ALA A 269 -6.29 1.24 13.39
CA ALA A 269 -6.11 2.26 14.42
C ALA A 269 -5.53 1.67 15.73
N LYS A 270 -5.00 2.56 16.58
CA LYS A 270 -4.64 2.25 17.98
C LYS A 270 -5.69 2.82 18.94
N GLU A 271 -5.68 2.36 20.19
CA GLU A 271 -6.62 2.84 21.22
C GLU A 271 -6.45 4.33 21.55
N PRO A 272 -7.51 5.04 21.98
CA PRO A 272 -8.88 4.55 22.14
C PRO A 272 -9.68 4.55 20.82
N LYS A 273 -10.31 3.44 20.46
CA LYS A 273 -11.06 3.28 19.21
C LYS A 273 -12.36 2.50 19.34
N GLU A 274 -13.35 2.80 18.50
CA GLU A 274 -14.65 2.12 18.49
C GLU A 274 -15.20 1.98 17.05
N LEU A 275 -15.76 0.80 16.75
CA LEU A 275 -16.64 0.58 15.60
C LEU A 275 -18.06 0.35 16.15
N PHE A 276 -19.00 1.22 15.80
CA PHE A 276 -20.40 1.10 16.19
C PHE A 276 -21.23 0.75 14.95
N VAL A 277 -21.86 -0.43 14.95
CA VAL A 277 -22.63 -0.93 13.80
C VAL A 277 -24.12 -0.77 14.09
N VAL A 278 -24.84 -0.07 13.22
CA VAL A 278 -26.29 0.14 13.33
C VAL A 278 -27.02 -0.95 12.55
N GLU A 279 -27.82 -1.75 13.23
CA GLU A 279 -28.40 -2.96 12.64
C GLU A 279 -29.54 -2.62 11.66
N GLY A 280 -29.67 -3.41 10.59
CA GLY A 280 -30.66 -3.21 9.53
C GLY A 280 -30.45 -2.00 8.60
N LYS A 281 -29.50 -1.10 8.87
CA LYS A 281 -29.29 0.14 8.08
C LYS A 281 -28.33 -0.08 6.90
N ASN A 282 -28.62 0.54 5.75
CA ASN A 282 -27.71 0.62 4.59
C ASN A 282 -26.74 1.82 4.73
N HIS A 283 -26.11 2.25 3.64
CA HIS A 283 -25.18 3.39 3.64
C HIS A 283 -25.89 4.74 3.87
N PHE A 284 -27.04 4.94 3.21
CA PHE A 284 -27.75 6.21 3.08
C PHE A 284 -28.84 6.40 4.14
N ASP A 285 -29.36 5.34 4.76
CA ASP A 285 -30.23 5.42 5.93
C ASP A 285 -29.62 6.26 7.05
N LEU A 286 -28.30 6.17 7.23
CA LEU A 286 -27.57 6.94 8.23
C LEU A 286 -27.31 8.40 7.82
N TYR A 287 -27.74 8.85 6.64
CA TYR A 287 -27.63 10.26 6.24
C TYR A 287 -28.70 11.14 6.90
N ASP A 288 -29.88 10.58 7.15
CA ASP A 288 -31.05 11.29 7.70
C ASP A 288 -31.65 10.62 8.95
N ASP A 289 -31.52 9.31 9.14
CA ASP A 289 -31.84 8.68 10.42
C ASP A 289 -30.71 8.86 11.44
N VAL A 290 -30.96 9.75 12.41
CA VAL A 290 -30.05 10.05 13.52
C VAL A 290 -30.49 9.43 14.85
N THR A 291 -31.47 8.52 14.83
CA THR A 291 -32.09 7.93 16.03
C THR A 291 -31.07 7.25 16.94
N GLU A 292 -30.16 6.46 16.35
CA GLU A 292 -29.09 5.76 17.08
C GLU A 292 -27.74 6.48 16.98
N THR A 293 -27.43 7.06 15.82
CA THR A 293 -26.14 7.72 15.56
C THR A 293 -26.01 9.04 16.32
N GLY A 294 -27.09 9.82 16.44
CA GLY A 294 -27.13 11.09 17.16
C GLY A 294 -26.74 10.94 18.63
N PRO A 295 -27.46 10.12 19.43
CA PRO A 295 -27.09 9.83 20.81
C PRO A 295 -25.66 9.30 20.96
N LYS A 296 -25.21 8.41 20.06
CA LYS A 296 -23.84 7.86 20.10
C LYS A 296 -22.77 8.93 19.86
N LEU A 297 -22.99 9.86 18.92
CA LEU A 297 -22.09 11.00 18.70
C LEU A 297 -22.06 11.95 19.91
N VAL A 298 -23.21 12.19 20.53
CA VAL A 298 -23.33 13.04 21.73
C VAL A 298 -22.63 12.43 22.93
N GLU A 299 -22.71 11.11 23.13
CA GLU A 299 -21.94 10.36 24.12
C GLU A 299 -20.43 10.53 23.87
N PHE A 300 -19.99 10.23 22.63
CA PHE A 300 -18.60 10.25 22.23
C PHE A 300 -17.95 11.64 22.37
N PHE A 301 -18.50 12.66 21.72
CA PHE A 301 -17.98 14.02 21.82
C PHE A 301 -18.15 14.60 23.22
N GLY A 302 -19.23 14.24 23.93
CA GLY A 302 -19.46 14.67 25.31
C GLY A 302 -18.39 14.15 26.26
N ARG A 303 -17.98 12.89 26.10
CA ARG A 303 -16.89 12.26 26.85
C ARG A 303 -15.53 12.87 26.53
N TYR A 304 -15.20 12.99 25.24
CA TYR A 304 -13.83 13.27 24.81
C TYR A 304 -13.50 14.75 24.58
N LEU A 305 -14.50 15.61 24.36
CA LEU A 305 -14.33 17.08 24.35
C LEU A 305 -14.71 17.71 25.71
N GLY A 306 -15.45 16.99 26.56
CA GLY A 306 -15.81 17.44 27.91
C GLY A 306 -14.65 17.54 28.90
N GLN A 307 -13.59 16.74 28.70
CA GLN A 307 -12.36 16.77 29.50
C GLN A 307 -11.26 17.54 28.74
N ARG A 308 -10.45 18.36 29.43
CA ARG A 308 -9.25 18.95 28.79
C ARG A 308 -8.24 17.83 28.55
N TYR A 309 -7.91 17.61 27.28
CA TYR A 309 -6.95 16.59 26.88
C TYR A 309 -5.51 17.05 27.22
N ASP A 310 -5.04 16.69 28.41
CA ASP A 310 -3.72 17.08 28.91
C ASP A 310 -2.63 16.11 28.41
N SER A 311 -2.10 16.40 27.21
CA SER A 311 -1.14 15.54 26.51
C SER A 311 0.19 15.31 27.24
N ALA A 312 0.46 16.05 28.32
CA ALA A 312 1.65 15.89 29.17
C ALA A 312 1.52 14.73 30.19
N ARG A 313 0.32 14.18 30.42
CA ARG A 313 0.09 13.06 31.33
C ARG A 313 -0.57 11.92 30.59
N GLY A 314 0.14 10.80 30.44
CA GLY A 314 -0.35 9.56 29.82
C GLY A 314 -1.40 8.81 30.64
N ASN A 315 -2.40 9.51 31.18
CA ASN A 315 -3.53 8.91 31.88
C ASN A 315 -4.53 8.38 30.84
N SER A 316 -4.42 7.08 30.55
CA SER A 316 -5.52 6.30 30.00
C SER A 316 -6.80 6.55 30.82
N PRO A 317 -7.98 6.70 30.19
CA PRO A 317 -9.22 6.94 30.94
C PRO A 317 -9.50 5.75 31.85
N SER A 318 -9.49 5.97 33.17
CA SER A 318 -9.82 4.95 34.15
C SER A 318 -11.25 4.47 33.95
N GLN A 319 -11.42 3.15 33.81
CA GLN A 319 -12.74 2.53 33.87
C GLN A 319 -13.43 2.88 35.19
N PRO A 320 -14.76 3.10 35.19
CA PRO A 320 -15.48 3.38 36.42
C PRO A 320 -15.38 2.18 37.37
N ARG A 321 -14.83 2.41 38.57
CA ARG A 321 -14.83 1.39 39.63
C ARG A 321 -16.27 1.19 40.10
N GLY A 322 -16.83 0.01 39.84
CA GLY A 322 -18.14 -0.37 40.38
C GLY A 322 -18.08 -0.50 41.91
N CYS A 323 -18.96 0.23 42.59
CA CYS A 323 -19.22 0.01 44.02
C CYS A 323 -20.13 -1.21 44.19
N ALA A 324 -19.60 -2.31 44.72
CA ALA A 324 -20.38 -3.37 45.35
C ALA A 324 -19.51 -4.12 46.36
N GLY A 325 -19.84 -4.04 47.64
CA GLY A 325 -19.27 -4.88 48.68
C GLY A 325 -20.33 -5.83 49.22
N ALA A 326 -20.01 -7.13 49.28
CA ALA A 326 -20.64 -8.11 50.16
C ALA A 326 -19.76 -9.38 50.23
N HIS A 327 -19.87 -10.11 51.34
CA HIS A 327 -19.01 -11.26 51.66
C HIS A 327 -19.33 -12.54 50.88
N GLY A 328 -18.32 -13.40 50.73
CA GLY A 328 -18.49 -14.79 50.29
C GLY A 328 -17.15 -15.53 50.20
N GLN A 329 -16.76 -16.26 51.23
CA GLN A 329 -15.63 -17.19 51.17
C GLN A 329 -15.98 -18.36 50.25
N TYR A 330 -15.08 -18.79 49.35
CA TYR A 330 -14.93 -20.21 49.01
C TYR A 330 -13.50 -20.52 48.54
N ILE A 331 -13.08 -21.76 48.79
CA ILE A 331 -11.70 -22.23 48.76
C ILE A 331 -11.32 -22.75 47.37
N SER A 332 -10.10 -22.45 46.90
CA SER A 332 -9.52 -23.08 45.71
C SER A 332 -9.01 -24.49 46.03
N PRO A 333 -8.94 -25.38 45.03
CA PRO A 333 -7.61 -25.91 44.76
C PRO A 333 -7.34 -26.22 43.27
N LEU A 334 -6.20 -25.73 42.77
CA LEU A 334 -5.11 -26.53 42.15
C LEU A 334 -4.28 -25.67 41.18
N GLN A 335 -3.25 -25.03 41.73
CA GLN A 335 -2.03 -24.79 40.96
C GLN A 335 -1.29 -26.12 40.78
N ARG A 336 -0.83 -26.42 39.56
CA ARG A 336 0.46 -27.10 39.33
C ARG A 336 0.85 -27.06 37.85
N LEU A 337 1.67 -26.06 37.50
CA LEU A 337 2.89 -26.20 36.69
C LEU A 337 3.53 -24.81 36.48
N GLN A 338 4.32 -24.40 37.46
CA GLN A 338 5.38 -23.41 37.22
C GLN A 338 6.57 -24.14 36.60
N VAL A 339 7.05 -23.68 35.45
CA VAL A 339 8.45 -23.83 35.04
C VAL A 339 8.95 -22.47 34.53
N ASN A 340 10.21 -22.17 34.86
CA ASN A 340 10.81 -20.85 34.94
C ASN A 340 10.83 -19.96 33.69
N ILE A 341 10.87 -18.67 34.00
CA ILE A 341 11.11 -17.52 33.11
C ILE A 341 12.59 -17.44 32.70
N LEU A 342 12.88 -17.09 31.45
CA LEU A 342 13.99 -16.19 31.05
C LEU A 342 13.55 -15.41 29.79
N PRO A 343 13.99 -14.15 29.58
CA PRO A 343 13.33 -13.22 28.68
C PRO A 343 13.75 -13.40 27.22
N ARG A 344 12.77 -13.55 26.32
CA ARG A 344 12.97 -13.27 24.89
C ARG A 344 12.65 -11.80 24.62
N THR A 345 13.69 -11.03 24.31
CA THR A 345 13.57 -9.76 23.58
C THR A 345 12.88 -10.03 22.24
N LEU A 346 11.62 -9.62 22.13
CA LEU A 346 10.86 -9.65 20.88
C LEU A 346 11.04 -8.30 20.18
N GLU A 347 12.00 -8.26 19.26
CA GLU A 347 12.15 -7.12 18.35
C GLU A 347 10.89 -6.96 17.47
N MET A 348 10.49 -5.71 17.27
CA MET A 348 9.25 -5.36 16.59
C MET A 348 9.36 -5.60 15.08
N SER A 349 8.62 -6.59 14.54
CA SER A 349 8.57 -6.83 13.10
C SER A 349 7.89 -5.67 12.37
N SER A 350 8.64 -4.97 11.50
CA SER A 350 8.17 -3.82 10.74
C SER A 350 7.77 -4.19 9.31
N THR A 351 6.52 -3.90 8.92
CA THR A 351 6.00 -4.19 7.56
C THR A 351 5.08 -3.10 7.02
N ASN A 352 5.63 -1.91 6.75
CA ASN A 352 5.64 -1.37 5.38
C ASN A 352 6.56 -0.15 5.32
N ASN A 353 7.84 -0.40 5.56
CA ASN A 353 8.87 0.63 5.46
C ASN A 353 9.05 0.97 3.97
N ARG A 354 9.06 2.27 3.60
CA ARG A 354 9.95 2.69 2.51
C ARG A 354 11.34 2.30 3.02
N ARG A 355 11.86 1.13 2.64
CA ARG A 355 13.12 0.61 3.21
C ARG A 355 14.17 1.69 3.03
N ILE A 356 14.54 2.35 4.13
CA ILE A 356 15.63 3.31 4.16
C ILE A 356 16.83 2.54 3.66
N ARG A 357 17.39 2.95 2.51
CA ARG A 357 18.47 2.19 1.88
C ARG A 357 19.59 2.06 2.90
N ARG A 358 19.95 0.81 3.23
CA ARG A 358 20.94 0.53 4.26
C ARG A 358 22.28 1.20 3.88
N PRO A 359 23.03 1.74 4.85
CA PRO A 359 24.30 2.39 4.56
C PRO A 359 25.26 1.38 3.92
N LEU A 360 25.95 1.83 2.86
CA LEU A 360 27.01 1.07 2.22
C LEU A 360 28.24 1.07 3.17
N LYS A 361 28.47 -0.05 3.86
CA LYS A 361 29.46 -0.17 4.95
C LYS A 361 30.10 -1.56 4.95
N ALA A 362 31.38 -1.62 5.31
CA ALA A 362 32.11 -2.88 5.48
C ALA A 362 31.39 -3.86 6.45
N PRO A 363 31.41 -5.17 6.16
CA PRO A 363 30.88 -6.20 7.06
C PRO A 363 31.72 -6.28 8.35
N GLU A 364 31.14 -6.85 9.42
CA GLU A 364 31.83 -7.00 10.72
C GLU A 364 32.91 -8.08 10.70
N ARG A 365 32.76 -9.03 9.79
CA ARG A 365 33.71 -10.09 9.47
C ARG A 365 33.92 -10.10 7.96
N PRO A 366 35.12 -10.43 7.45
CA PRO A 366 35.28 -10.56 6.01
C PRO A 366 34.33 -11.64 5.46
N LEU A 367 33.78 -11.39 4.28
CA LEU A 367 32.82 -12.25 3.61
C LEU A 367 33.46 -12.83 2.36
N ALA A 368 33.76 -14.13 2.36
CA ALA A 368 34.43 -14.77 1.24
C ALA A 368 33.92 -16.17 0.92
N ILE A 369 33.83 -16.49 -0.37
CA ILE A 369 33.90 -17.87 -0.88
C ILE A 369 35.38 -18.25 -1.08
N ARG A 370 36.21 -17.26 -1.44
CA ARG A 370 37.62 -17.38 -1.74
C ARG A 370 38.39 -16.19 -1.14
N ASN A 371 39.33 -16.48 -0.26
CA ASN A 371 40.05 -15.45 0.50
C ASN A 371 40.96 -14.60 -0.41
N GLU A 372 41.39 -15.17 -1.53
CA GLU A 372 42.25 -14.53 -2.53
C GLU A 372 41.57 -13.37 -3.31
N TYR A 373 40.23 -13.24 -3.24
CA TYR A 373 39.47 -12.20 -3.95
C TYR A 373 38.81 -11.16 -3.02
N ILE A 374 39.17 -11.12 -1.73
CA ILE A 374 38.70 -10.09 -0.79
C ILE A 374 39.33 -8.74 -1.14
N THR A 375 38.50 -7.72 -1.38
CA THR A 375 39.00 -6.34 -1.59
C THR A 375 39.32 -5.66 -0.25
N ASP A 376 40.48 -5.01 -0.15
CA ASP A 376 40.91 -4.19 1.00
C ASP A 376 40.32 -2.77 0.99
N ARG A 377 39.95 -2.30 -0.21
CA ARG A 377 39.38 -0.98 -0.50
C ARG A 377 37.99 -1.08 -1.10
N LYS A 378 37.28 0.05 -1.17
CA LYS A 378 36.01 0.16 -1.89
C LYS A 378 36.31 0.08 -3.40
N THR A 379 35.73 -0.90 -4.08
CA THR A 379 36.06 -1.21 -5.48
C THR A 379 34.82 -1.07 -6.36
N LEU A 380 34.98 -0.38 -7.50
CA LEU A 380 33.99 -0.31 -8.58
C LEU A 380 34.33 -1.35 -9.65
N LEU A 381 33.36 -2.19 -9.97
CA LEU A 381 33.40 -3.16 -11.05
C LEU A 381 32.35 -2.81 -12.11
N ILE A 382 32.67 -3.00 -13.38
CA ILE A 382 31.83 -2.67 -14.53
C ILE A 382 31.56 -3.94 -15.33
N VAL A 383 30.29 -4.36 -15.41
CA VAL A 383 29.87 -5.55 -16.15
C VAL A 383 29.49 -5.17 -17.57
N LYS A 384 30.28 -5.59 -18.56
CA LYS A 384 30.04 -5.31 -19.98
C LYS A 384 29.64 -6.59 -20.73
N PRO A 385 28.42 -6.65 -21.33
CA PRO A 385 28.04 -7.75 -22.21
C PRO A 385 28.88 -7.70 -23.50
N ARG A 386 29.25 -8.87 -24.03
CA ARG A 386 30.13 -9.01 -25.20
C ARG A 386 29.40 -9.62 -26.40
N SER A 387 29.53 -8.98 -27.56
CA SER A 387 29.38 -9.60 -28.86
C SER A 387 30.77 -9.86 -29.48
N GLY A 388 31.06 -11.10 -29.90
CA GLY A 388 32.30 -11.45 -30.61
C GLY A 388 32.94 -12.77 -30.18
N GLN A 389 33.38 -13.53 -31.19
CA GLN A 389 33.72 -14.98 -31.20
C GLN A 389 34.46 -15.56 -29.97
N GLY A 390 34.23 -16.87 -29.75
CA GLY A 390 35.01 -17.74 -28.85
C GLY A 390 34.33 -18.15 -27.53
N LEU A 391 33.44 -17.30 -26.98
CA LEU A 391 32.88 -17.49 -25.62
C LEU A 391 31.38 -17.83 -25.57
N GLY A 392 30.73 -18.00 -26.72
CA GLY A 392 29.27 -18.17 -26.85
C GLY A 392 28.50 -16.85 -26.83
N ALA A 393 27.24 -16.89 -27.26
CA ALA A 393 26.33 -15.73 -27.18
C ALA A 393 25.95 -15.45 -25.71
N GLY A 394 25.82 -14.17 -25.34
CA GLY A 394 25.52 -13.76 -23.97
C GLY A 394 26.71 -13.83 -22.99
N ALA A 395 27.95 -13.99 -23.47
CA ALA A 395 29.13 -13.87 -22.63
C ALA A 395 29.33 -12.42 -22.11
N TYR A 396 29.92 -12.25 -20.93
CA TYR A 396 30.21 -10.93 -20.37
C TYR A 396 31.59 -10.88 -19.69
N LYS A 397 32.14 -9.67 -19.64
CA LYS A 397 33.39 -9.35 -18.93
C LYS A 397 33.08 -8.47 -17.74
N ILE A 398 33.74 -8.73 -16.61
CA ILE A 398 33.77 -7.78 -15.51
C ILE A 398 35.14 -7.10 -15.50
N GLN A 399 35.11 -5.77 -15.51
CA GLN A 399 36.31 -4.92 -15.49
C GLN A 399 36.33 -4.08 -14.21
N ASP A 400 37.50 -3.61 -13.79
CA ASP A 400 37.60 -2.54 -12.79
C ASP A 400 37.40 -1.15 -13.42
N GLU A 401 37.48 -0.11 -12.57
CA GLU A 401 37.43 1.30 -12.97
C GLU A 401 38.52 1.71 -13.97
N SER A 402 39.65 0.98 -14.03
CA SER A 402 40.73 1.19 -15.00
C SER A 402 40.50 0.44 -16.32
N GLY A 403 39.41 -0.32 -16.44
CA GLY A 403 39.07 -1.11 -17.62
C GLY A 403 39.84 -2.43 -17.73
N ILE A 404 40.63 -2.81 -16.71
CA ILE A 404 41.34 -4.10 -16.68
C ILE A 404 40.31 -5.19 -16.38
N ASN A 405 40.33 -6.29 -17.13
CA ASN A 405 39.43 -7.41 -16.87
C ASN A 405 39.81 -8.04 -15.54
N GLN A 406 38.83 -8.26 -14.66
CA GLN A 406 38.99 -8.97 -13.40
C GLN A 406 38.42 -10.40 -13.49
N PHE A 407 37.34 -10.58 -14.26
CA PHE A 407 36.68 -11.88 -14.44
C PHE A 407 36.02 -11.99 -15.83
N ILE A 408 35.87 -13.23 -16.32
CA ILE A 408 35.25 -13.54 -17.61
C ILE A 408 34.16 -14.58 -17.39
N VAL A 409 32.96 -14.35 -17.95
CA VAL A 409 31.85 -15.29 -17.87
C VAL A 409 31.41 -15.71 -19.26
N THR A 410 31.29 -17.02 -19.44
CA THR A 410 30.90 -17.65 -20.70
C THR A 410 29.41 -17.48 -20.99
N GLY A 411 29.05 -17.60 -22.28
CA GLY A 411 27.66 -17.84 -22.69
C GLY A 411 27.14 -19.19 -22.18
N PRO A 412 25.82 -19.45 -22.26
CA PRO A 412 25.26 -20.74 -21.87
C PRO A 412 25.92 -21.91 -22.61
N ARG A 413 26.31 -22.93 -21.87
CA ARG A 413 26.83 -24.22 -22.36
C ARG A 413 25.88 -25.34 -21.94
N ASP A 414 25.79 -26.39 -22.76
CA ASP A 414 25.11 -27.63 -22.40
C ASP A 414 26.07 -28.60 -21.72
N ASP A 415 25.56 -29.41 -20.78
CA ASP A 415 26.32 -30.38 -19.99
C ASP A 415 26.66 -31.69 -20.73
N GLY A 416 26.28 -31.81 -22.01
CA GLY A 416 26.69 -32.89 -22.90
C GLY A 416 26.23 -34.29 -22.47
N ALA A 417 25.25 -34.38 -21.56
CA ALA A 417 24.73 -35.66 -21.10
C ALA A 417 24.13 -36.46 -22.26
N SER A 418 24.55 -37.72 -22.39
CA SER A 418 24.16 -38.58 -23.52
C SER A 418 22.64 -38.83 -23.57
N SER A 419 22.17 -39.24 -24.76
CA SER A 419 20.79 -39.25 -25.27
C SER A 419 19.71 -39.99 -24.45
N HIS A 420 20.00 -40.46 -23.24
CA HIS A 420 19.07 -41.16 -22.35
C HIS A 420 18.70 -40.37 -21.07
N SER A 421 19.29 -39.20 -20.81
CA SER A 421 18.87 -38.30 -19.73
C SER A 421 17.91 -37.21 -20.24
N ARG A 422 16.64 -37.23 -19.80
CA ARG A 422 15.59 -36.27 -20.21
C ARG A 422 15.75 -34.84 -19.65
N ARG A 423 16.95 -34.41 -19.27
CA ARG A 423 17.24 -33.05 -18.75
C ARG A 423 18.63 -32.56 -19.18
N ASN A 424 18.71 -31.87 -20.32
CA ASN A 424 19.86 -30.98 -20.62
C ASN A 424 19.87 -29.85 -19.58
N THR A 425 20.97 -29.70 -18.86
CA THR A 425 21.14 -28.65 -17.86
C THR A 425 22.10 -27.59 -18.38
N THR A 426 21.56 -26.53 -18.97
CA THR A 426 22.38 -25.40 -19.40
C THR A 426 23.04 -24.70 -18.21
N TYR A 427 24.33 -24.38 -18.32
CA TYR A 427 25.12 -23.73 -17.28
C TYR A 427 26.10 -22.70 -17.87
N ARG A 428 26.70 -21.87 -17.01
CA ARG A 428 27.77 -20.92 -17.36
C ARG A 428 28.99 -21.18 -16.48
N GLU A 429 30.17 -21.06 -17.07
CA GLU A 429 31.46 -21.08 -16.40
C GLU A 429 31.95 -19.65 -16.17
N PHE A 430 32.44 -19.42 -14.95
CA PHE A 430 33.06 -18.17 -14.52
C PHE A 430 34.56 -18.42 -14.39
N HIS A 431 35.37 -17.53 -14.95
CA HIS A 431 36.82 -17.61 -14.96
C HIS A 431 37.43 -16.34 -14.35
N ASP A 432 38.60 -16.48 -13.77
CA ASP A 432 39.45 -15.36 -13.39
C ASP A 432 40.12 -14.71 -14.62
N VAL A 433 41.06 -13.79 -14.38
CA VAL A 433 41.89 -13.16 -15.43
C VAL A 433 42.82 -14.12 -16.15
N THR A 434 43.20 -15.25 -15.52
CA THR A 434 44.11 -16.25 -16.08
C THR A 434 43.40 -17.30 -16.93
N GLY A 435 42.08 -17.36 -16.85
CA GLY A 435 41.23 -18.35 -17.53
C GLY A 435 40.90 -19.57 -16.68
N LEU A 436 41.38 -19.63 -15.43
CA LEU A 436 41.06 -20.71 -14.50
C LEU A 436 39.57 -20.66 -14.11
N PRO A 437 38.83 -21.78 -14.22
CA PRO A 437 37.43 -21.81 -13.84
C PRO A 437 37.29 -21.71 -12.31
N LEU A 438 36.43 -20.81 -11.86
CA LEU A 438 36.20 -20.54 -10.45
C LEU A 438 35.01 -21.34 -9.90
N PHE A 439 33.90 -21.37 -10.66
CA PHE A 439 32.65 -22.06 -10.33
C PHE A 439 31.71 -22.14 -11.55
N THR A 440 30.66 -22.95 -11.42
CA THR A 440 29.60 -23.13 -12.45
C THR A 440 28.22 -22.71 -11.93
N LEU A 441 27.42 -22.05 -12.77
CA LEU A 441 26.08 -21.55 -12.44
C LEU A 441 25.02 -22.10 -13.43
N PRO A 442 23.96 -22.78 -12.97
CA PRO A 442 22.88 -23.26 -13.85
C PRO A 442 22.04 -22.10 -14.40
N CYS A 443 21.68 -22.16 -15.68
CA CYS A 443 20.84 -21.17 -16.36
C CYS A 443 19.34 -21.39 -16.10
N LYS A 444 18.88 -22.64 -16.14
CA LYS A 444 17.46 -23.01 -15.89
C LYS A 444 17.25 -23.38 -14.41
N VAL A 445 16.21 -22.81 -13.81
CA VAL A 445 15.79 -23.09 -12.42
C VAL A 445 14.26 -23.19 -12.41
N GLY A 446 13.73 -24.25 -11.79
CA GLY A 446 12.28 -24.48 -11.71
C GLY A 446 11.62 -23.68 -10.59
N PHE A 447 10.34 -23.34 -10.77
CA PHE A 447 9.52 -22.52 -9.85
C PHE A 447 9.49 -22.98 -8.38
N GLN A 448 9.80 -24.26 -8.11
CA GLN A 448 9.80 -24.85 -6.77
C GLN A 448 11.19 -25.03 -6.14
N ASN A 449 12.27 -24.85 -6.90
CA ASN A 449 13.62 -25.28 -6.48
C ASN A 449 14.59 -24.09 -6.36
N GLY A 450 15.35 -24.06 -5.27
CA GLY A 450 16.55 -23.24 -5.18
C GLY A 450 17.62 -23.67 -6.20
N TRP A 451 18.55 -22.77 -6.49
CA TRP A 451 19.72 -23.05 -7.33
C TRP A 451 20.96 -23.30 -6.48
N GLU A 452 21.92 -24.04 -7.04
CA GLU A 452 23.17 -24.41 -6.39
C GLU A 452 24.36 -24.14 -7.31
N VAL A 453 25.44 -23.59 -6.75
CA VAL A 453 26.72 -23.33 -7.44
C VAL A 453 27.72 -24.37 -6.99
N LYS A 454 28.43 -24.95 -7.96
CA LYS A 454 29.38 -26.05 -7.74
C LYS A 454 30.77 -25.67 -8.20
N LEU A 455 31.78 -26.22 -7.52
CA LEU A 455 33.17 -26.13 -7.98
C LEU A 455 33.33 -26.86 -9.31
N PRO A 456 34.21 -26.38 -10.20
CA PRO A 456 34.51 -27.08 -11.45
C PRO A 456 35.00 -28.51 -11.18
N GLY A 457 34.49 -29.48 -11.93
CA GLY A 457 34.91 -30.88 -11.84
C GLY A 457 34.28 -31.71 -10.71
N THR A 458 33.59 -31.14 -9.73
CA THR A 458 32.93 -31.90 -8.65
C THR A 458 31.40 -31.86 -8.72
N ARG A 459 30.76 -33.03 -8.76
CA ARG A 459 29.28 -33.12 -8.85
C ARG A 459 28.56 -32.97 -7.50
N SER A 460 29.28 -33.13 -6.39
CA SER A 460 28.73 -33.26 -5.02
C SER A 460 28.92 -32.05 -4.11
N THR A 461 29.91 -31.18 -4.37
CA THR A 461 30.25 -30.05 -3.48
C THR A 461 29.57 -28.75 -3.91
N THR A 462 28.47 -28.44 -3.24
CA THR A 462 27.75 -27.17 -3.41
C THR A 462 28.34 -26.09 -2.50
N VAL A 463 28.79 -24.99 -3.10
CA VAL A 463 29.48 -23.87 -2.44
C VAL A 463 28.52 -22.75 -2.04
N VAL A 464 27.52 -22.50 -2.90
CA VAL A 464 26.49 -21.47 -2.72
C VAL A 464 25.14 -22.08 -3.05
N LYS A 465 24.13 -21.76 -2.25
CA LYS A 465 22.71 -22.02 -2.54
C LYS A 465 21.97 -20.70 -2.61
N GLY A 466 20.98 -20.58 -3.49
CA GLY A 466 20.11 -19.40 -3.51
C GLY A 466 18.69 -19.71 -3.95
N GLY A 467 17.75 -18.84 -3.58
CA GLY A 467 16.33 -19.07 -3.85
C GLY A 467 15.47 -17.83 -3.62
N PRO A 468 14.25 -17.81 -4.18
CA PRO A 468 13.32 -16.70 -4.01
C PRO A 468 12.90 -16.58 -2.53
N ARG A 469 12.64 -15.35 -2.07
CA ARG A 469 12.22 -15.10 -0.68
C ARG A 469 10.69 -15.15 -0.56
N TRP A 470 10.16 -16.29 -0.13
CA TRP A 470 8.71 -16.53 -0.02
C TRP A 470 8.09 -15.59 1.03
N ALA A 471 7.17 -14.73 0.59
CA ALA A 471 6.36 -13.86 1.43
C ALA A 471 4.97 -13.71 0.80
N VAL A 472 3.93 -13.51 1.62
CA VAL A 472 2.55 -13.40 1.13
C VAL A 472 2.33 -12.03 0.48
N GLY A 473 2.22 -11.98 -0.85
CA GLY A 473 1.91 -10.77 -1.62
C GLY A 473 2.69 -10.65 -2.93
N ALA A 474 2.27 -9.73 -3.81
CA ALA A 474 2.79 -9.59 -5.18
C ALA A 474 4.29 -9.17 -5.27
N ALA A 475 4.91 -8.74 -4.17
CA ALA A 475 6.34 -8.38 -4.12
C ALA A 475 7.30 -9.59 -4.08
N ALA A 476 6.78 -10.82 -3.99
CA ALA A 476 7.57 -12.04 -3.70
C ALA A 476 8.54 -12.50 -4.81
N PHE A 477 8.55 -11.87 -5.98
CA PHE A 477 9.27 -12.36 -7.17
C PHE A 477 10.59 -11.62 -7.49
N ARG A 478 11.00 -10.61 -6.72
CA ARG A 478 12.23 -9.82 -6.99
C ARG A 478 13.30 -9.83 -5.89
N ASP A 479 12.96 -10.24 -4.66
CA ASP A 479 13.92 -10.40 -3.56
C ASP A 479 14.38 -11.87 -3.47
N TRP A 480 15.68 -12.13 -3.32
CA TRP A 480 16.22 -13.48 -3.13
C TRP A 480 17.29 -13.56 -2.04
N THR A 481 17.57 -14.78 -1.59
CA THR A 481 18.64 -15.07 -0.63
C THR A 481 19.78 -15.82 -1.29
N VAL A 482 21.01 -15.57 -0.83
CA VAL A 482 22.23 -16.27 -1.24
C VAL A 482 22.94 -16.75 0.02
N THR A 483 23.07 -18.06 0.18
CA THR A 483 23.67 -18.71 1.35
C THR A 483 24.92 -19.48 0.93
N PHE A 484 26.05 -19.23 1.58
CA PHE A 484 27.35 -19.87 1.28
C PHE A 484 28.12 -20.21 2.56
N GLN A 485 29.23 -20.95 2.43
CA GLN A 485 30.20 -21.16 3.51
C GLN A 485 31.30 -20.10 3.44
N ASN A 486 31.51 -19.37 4.55
CA ASN A 486 32.48 -18.27 4.59
C ASN A 486 33.91 -18.77 4.81
N ALA A 487 34.73 -18.75 3.76
CA ALA A 487 36.12 -19.16 3.76
C ALA A 487 37.03 -18.27 4.64
N ALA A 488 36.63 -17.02 4.92
CA ALA A 488 37.41 -16.11 5.75
C ALA A 488 37.25 -16.36 7.26
N GLY A 489 36.28 -17.20 7.67
CA GLY A 489 35.97 -17.49 9.06
C GLY A 489 36.50 -18.82 9.59
N ALA A 490 37.31 -19.56 8.82
CA ALA A 490 37.64 -20.97 9.08
C ALA A 490 38.66 -21.23 10.21
N GLY A 491 38.72 -20.36 11.22
CA GLY A 491 39.47 -20.56 12.47
C GLY A 491 38.75 -21.48 13.46
N GLY A 492 38.63 -22.77 13.13
CA GLY A 492 38.31 -23.83 14.11
C GLY A 492 36.85 -24.00 14.55
N LYS A 493 35.86 -23.42 13.86
CA LYS A 493 34.42 -23.52 14.20
C LYS A 493 33.66 -24.53 13.33
N MET A 494 32.61 -25.15 13.89
CA MET A 494 31.78 -26.17 13.22
C MET A 494 31.08 -25.63 11.96
N GLN A 495 30.79 -26.52 10.98
CA GLN A 495 30.17 -26.18 9.68
C GLN A 495 28.87 -25.36 9.75
N ALA A 496 28.14 -25.41 10.87
CA ALA A 496 26.93 -24.60 11.06
C ALA A 496 27.21 -23.13 11.43
N GLU A 497 28.35 -22.82 12.04
CA GLU A 497 28.70 -21.46 12.47
C GLU A 497 29.39 -20.62 11.37
N THR A 498 29.87 -21.27 10.30
CA THR A 498 30.59 -20.61 9.19
C THR A 498 29.69 -20.27 8.00
N SER A 499 28.40 -20.62 8.02
CA SER A 499 27.49 -20.24 6.94
C SER A 499 27.05 -18.78 7.04
N VAL A 500 27.04 -18.08 5.90
CA VAL A 500 26.56 -16.71 5.73
C VAL A 500 25.35 -16.73 4.80
N THR A 501 24.32 -15.95 5.11
CA THR A 501 23.20 -15.67 4.20
C THR A 501 23.13 -14.18 3.93
N LEU A 502 23.22 -13.80 2.66
CA LEU A 502 23.02 -12.44 2.18
C LEU A 502 21.62 -12.29 1.58
N HIS A 503 21.03 -11.11 1.75
CA HIS A 503 19.78 -10.73 1.12
C HIS A 503 20.06 -9.84 -0.09
N VAL A 504 19.42 -10.14 -1.22
CA VAL A 504 19.43 -9.29 -2.40
C VAL A 504 18.06 -8.63 -2.50
N GLU A 505 18.04 -7.32 -2.36
CA GLU A 505 16.82 -6.52 -2.32
C GLU A 505 16.73 -5.66 -3.59
N SER A 506 15.61 -5.79 -4.33
CA SER A 506 15.43 -5.07 -5.60
C SER A 506 14.86 -3.67 -5.36
N HIS A 507 15.42 -2.67 -6.05
CA HIS A 507 15.05 -1.26 -5.89
C HIS A 507 14.94 -0.54 -7.25
N GLY A 508 14.00 0.41 -7.32
CA GLY A 508 13.81 1.27 -8.50
C GLY A 508 12.74 0.78 -9.49
N ASN A 509 12.08 1.75 -10.14
CA ASN A 509 11.02 1.49 -11.13
C ASN A 509 11.48 1.69 -12.59
N ILE A 510 12.59 2.41 -12.81
CA ILE A 510 13.04 2.87 -14.15
C ILE A 510 14.42 2.32 -14.50
N LEU A 511 15.39 2.43 -13.58
CA LEU A 511 16.73 1.84 -13.70
C LEU A 511 16.82 0.61 -12.80
N THR A 512 17.50 -0.43 -13.30
CA THR A 512 17.76 -1.65 -12.52
C THR A 512 18.71 -1.35 -11.36
N CYS A 513 18.32 -1.66 -10.12
CA CYS A 513 19.19 -1.55 -8.95
C CYS A 513 18.91 -2.68 -7.94
N TYR A 514 19.98 -3.21 -7.33
CA TYR A 514 19.93 -4.22 -6.28
C TYR A 514 20.88 -3.86 -5.13
N ASP A 515 20.38 -3.91 -3.91
CA ASP A 515 21.19 -3.76 -2.69
C ASP A 515 21.50 -5.15 -2.10
N ILE A 516 22.78 -5.40 -1.84
CA ILE A 516 23.28 -6.68 -1.29
C ILE A 516 23.58 -6.47 0.18
N VAL A 517 22.86 -7.19 1.02
CA VAL A 517 22.69 -6.88 2.45
C VAL A 517 23.19 -8.02 3.33
N ASP A 518 24.00 -7.64 4.31
CA ASP A 518 24.39 -8.46 5.45
C ASP A 518 23.76 -7.82 6.71
N GLY A 519 22.68 -8.40 7.22
CA GLY A 519 21.93 -7.87 8.37
C GLY A 519 21.44 -6.41 8.22
N ASP A 520 22.10 -5.50 8.94
CA ASP A 520 21.75 -4.08 9.06
C ASP A 520 22.40 -3.18 7.98
N ARG A 521 23.40 -3.69 7.25
CA ARG A 521 24.20 -2.90 6.31
C ARG A 521 24.18 -3.44 4.88
N LYS A 522 24.52 -2.56 3.95
CA LYS A 522 24.75 -2.91 2.56
C LYS A 522 26.24 -3.15 2.34
N VAL A 523 26.58 -4.34 1.84
CA VAL A 523 27.96 -4.75 1.54
C VAL A 523 28.32 -4.61 0.06
N ALA A 524 27.32 -4.59 -0.83
CA ALA A 524 27.51 -4.19 -2.22
C ALA A 524 26.23 -3.60 -2.84
N GLU A 525 26.39 -2.80 -3.89
CA GLU A 525 25.31 -2.17 -4.65
C GLU A 525 25.52 -2.44 -6.13
N VAL A 526 24.48 -2.95 -6.80
CA VAL A 526 24.45 -3.16 -8.25
C VAL A 526 23.47 -2.17 -8.87
N ARG A 527 23.84 -1.51 -9.95
CA ARG A 527 22.96 -0.58 -10.67
C ARG A 527 23.25 -0.51 -12.17
N GLU A 528 22.25 -0.13 -12.96
CA GLU A 528 22.44 0.20 -14.37
C GLU A 528 23.39 1.39 -14.53
N SER A 529 24.45 1.22 -15.33
CA SER A 529 25.51 2.21 -15.47
C SER A 529 25.05 3.37 -16.34
N ILE A 530 24.94 4.56 -15.75
CA ILE A 530 24.60 5.78 -16.51
C ILE A 530 25.79 6.21 -17.39
N ALA A 531 27.03 6.02 -16.90
CA ALA A 531 28.24 6.45 -17.61
C ALA A 531 28.59 5.57 -18.83
N HIS A 532 28.26 4.28 -18.78
CA HIS A 532 28.70 3.32 -19.80
C HIS A 532 27.61 2.85 -20.77
N ASN A 533 26.32 3.12 -20.49
CA ASN A 533 25.24 2.82 -21.43
C ASN A 533 24.99 3.97 -22.40
N ARG A 534 25.10 3.70 -23.70
CA ARG A 534 24.80 4.69 -24.78
C ARG A 534 23.32 5.08 -24.86
N LYS A 535 22.43 4.27 -24.30
CA LYS A 535 20.98 4.48 -24.23
C LYS A 535 20.48 3.78 -22.97
N LEU A 536 19.55 4.38 -22.23
CA LEU A 536 18.90 3.78 -21.07
C LEU A 536 17.50 3.27 -21.45
N ALA A 537 17.13 2.09 -20.97
CA ALA A 537 15.82 1.50 -21.22
C ALA A 537 14.79 1.97 -20.18
N LEU A 538 14.31 3.21 -20.33
CA LEU A 538 13.45 3.90 -19.36
C LEU A 538 12.04 3.30 -19.18
N MET A 539 11.61 2.39 -20.07
CA MET A 539 10.32 1.70 -20.01
C MET A 539 10.55 0.17 -20.01
N PRO A 540 9.81 -0.63 -19.20
CA PRO A 540 9.98 -2.08 -19.13
C PRO A 540 9.91 -2.77 -20.49
N GLU A 541 8.99 -2.35 -21.36
CA GLU A 541 8.74 -2.92 -22.69
C GLU A 541 9.96 -2.73 -23.62
N SER A 542 10.76 -1.70 -23.40
CA SER A 542 11.99 -1.45 -24.15
C SER A 542 13.07 -2.51 -23.86
N ARG A 543 13.07 -3.07 -22.64
CA ARG A 543 13.99 -4.14 -22.23
C ARG A 543 13.61 -5.50 -22.82
N TYR A 544 12.32 -5.72 -23.09
CA TYR A 544 11.83 -6.97 -23.69
C TYR A 544 11.77 -6.95 -25.23
N LYS A 545 11.50 -5.80 -25.86
CA LYS A 545 11.37 -5.69 -27.33
C LYS A 545 12.69 -5.44 -28.06
N SER A 546 13.72 -4.94 -27.37
CA SER A 546 15.06 -4.79 -27.93
C SER A 546 16.01 -5.74 -27.22
N SER A 547 16.99 -6.30 -27.95
CA SER A 547 18.06 -7.16 -27.39
C SER A 547 19.07 -6.33 -26.57
N TYR A 548 18.56 -5.50 -25.67
CA TYR A 548 19.31 -4.53 -24.89
C TYR A 548 19.85 -5.17 -23.61
N HIS A 549 21.16 -5.32 -23.56
CA HIS A 549 21.88 -5.85 -22.41
C HIS A 549 22.58 -4.65 -21.75
N PRO A 550 22.11 -4.15 -20.59
CA PRO A 550 22.69 -2.97 -19.95
C PRO A 550 24.09 -3.27 -19.40
N VAL A 551 24.99 -2.32 -19.52
CA VAL A 551 26.21 -2.25 -18.70
C VAL A 551 25.80 -1.94 -17.26
N LEU A 552 26.34 -2.69 -16.28
CA LEU A 552 26.09 -2.42 -14.86
C LEU A 552 27.33 -1.89 -14.14
N ASP A 553 27.12 -0.97 -13.21
CA ASP A 553 28.09 -0.62 -12.16
C ASP A 553 27.82 -1.51 -10.94
N ILE A 554 28.87 -2.07 -10.36
CA ILE A 554 28.86 -2.81 -9.10
C ILE A 554 29.82 -2.12 -8.13
N VAL A 555 29.34 -1.66 -6.99
CA VAL A 555 30.15 -1.05 -5.94
C VAL A 555 30.28 -2.03 -4.77
N VAL A 556 31.50 -2.47 -4.48
CA VAL A 556 31.83 -3.43 -3.41
C VAL A 556 32.59 -2.72 -2.29
N VAL A 557 32.27 -3.01 -1.03
CA VAL A 557 32.97 -2.46 0.15
C VAL A 557 34.21 -3.28 0.53
N PRO A 558 35.18 -2.70 1.28
CA PRO A 558 36.27 -3.45 1.91
C PRO A 558 35.80 -4.68 2.69
N GLY A 559 36.58 -5.76 2.68
CA GLY A 559 36.30 -6.98 3.43
C GLY A 559 35.30 -7.92 2.73
N VAL A 560 34.95 -7.67 1.47
CA VAL A 560 34.06 -8.54 0.68
C VAL A 560 34.84 -9.14 -0.49
N ASP A 561 34.68 -10.45 -0.67
CA ASP A 561 35.12 -11.18 -1.86
C ASP A 561 34.37 -10.66 -3.09
N LEU A 562 35.12 -10.13 -4.06
CA LEU A 562 34.57 -9.60 -5.31
C LEU A 562 33.72 -10.64 -6.05
N SER A 563 33.96 -11.94 -5.81
CA SER A 563 33.20 -13.03 -6.40
C SER A 563 31.83 -13.32 -5.79
N LEU A 564 31.46 -12.68 -4.68
CA LEU A 564 30.12 -12.79 -4.12
C LEU A 564 29.05 -12.05 -4.93
N VAL A 565 29.43 -11.03 -5.71
CA VAL A 565 28.47 -10.18 -6.43
C VAL A 565 28.01 -10.79 -7.76
N TRP A 566 28.56 -11.94 -8.15
CA TRP A 566 28.13 -12.66 -9.36
C TRP A 566 26.72 -13.23 -9.24
N PHE A 567 26.30 -13.64 -8.04
CA PHE A 567 25.00 -14.26 -7.80
C PHE A 567 23.82 -13.29 -7.84
N THR A 568 24.10 -11.99 -7.97
CA THR A 568 23.09 -10.92 -7.91
C THR A 568 22.82 -10.29 -9.28
N CYS A 569 23.63 -10.59 -10.29
CA CYS A 569 23.50 -10.07 -11.65
C CYS A 569 22.65 -10.97 -12.58
N ARG A 570 21.83 -11.86 -12.02
CA ARG A 570 21.12 -12.91 -12.79
C ARG A 570 20.01 -12.37 -13.70
N ASP A 571 19.37 -11.27 -13.31
CA ASP A 571 18.25 -10.64 -14.03
C ASP A 571 18.66 -9.92 -15.33
N ILE A 572 19.95 -9.87 -15.69
CA ILE A 572 20.40 -9.21 -16.92
C ILE A 572 19.92 -9.96 -18.18
N ASP A 573 19.92 -11.30 -18.14
CA ASP A 573 19.64 -12.16 -19.31
C ASP A 573 18.45 -13.12 -19.12
N CYS A 574 18.08 -13.46 -17.88
CA CYS A 574 17.02 -14.43 -17.59
C CYS A 574 15.68 -13.73 -17.39
N GLY A 575 15.03 -13.33 -18.48
CA GLY A 575 13.68 -12.77 -18.44
C GLY A 575 12.70 -13.68 -17.68
N PHE A 576 12.28 -13.25 -16.49
CA PHE A 576 11.39 -14.01 -15.61
C PHE A 576 9.94 -13.96 -16.13
N ALA A 577 9.69 -14.63 -17.25
CA ALA A 577 8.36 -14.89 -17.74
C ALA A 577 7.72 -16.01 -16.90
N ILE A 578 6.90 -15.64 -15.91
CA ILE A 578 5.84 -16.53 -15.43
C ILE A 578 4.75 -16.53 -16.50
N GLY A 579 5.01 -17.26 -17.58
CA GLY A 579 4.04 -17.54 -18.61
C GLY A 579 3.05 -18.59 -18.10
N LEU A 580 1.92 -18.15 -17.56
CA LEU A 580 0.68 -18.91 -17.71
C LEU A 580 0.29 -18.80 -19.18
N GLY A 581 0.82 -19.73 -19.98
CA GLY A 581 0.76 -19.69 -21.42
C GLY A 581 -0.61 -20.10 -21.95
N PHE A 582 -1.43 -19.11 -22.30
CA PHE A 582 -2.20 -19.18 -23.54
C PHE A 582 -1.54 -18.27 -24.57
N ARG A 583 -0.54 -18.81 -25.27
CA ARG A 583 0.00 -18.20 -26.48
C ARG A 583 -0.49 -19.00 -27.68
N VAL A 584 -1.57 -18.51 -28.31
CA VAL A 584 -2.00 -18.99 -29.62
C VAL A 584 -0.88 -18.67 -30.62
N GLU A 585 -0.23 -19.69 -31.17
CA GLU A 585 0.68 -19.51 -32.30
C GLU A 585 -0.13 -19.33 -33.59
N THR A 586 -0.48 -18.09 -33.92
CA THR A 586 -0.87 -17.76 -35.30
C THR A 586 0.37 -17.78 -36.20
N ARG A 587 0.67 -18.93 -36.81
CA ARG A 587 1.50 -18.97 -38.02
C ARG A 587 0.59 -18.82 -39.24
N PRO A 588 0.96 -18.02 -40.26
CA PRO A 588 0.20 -17.98 -41.50
C PRO A 588 0.47 -19.26 -42.29
N ALA A 589 -0.56 -20.07 -42.49
CA ALA A 589 -0.61 -21.15 -43.46
C ALA A 589 -1.87 -20.97 -44.32
N GLN A 590 -1.79 -21.30 -45.60
CA GLN A 590 -2.79 -20.95 -46.60
C GLN A 590 -4.01 -21.88 -46.56
N GLY A 591 -5.21 -21.30 -46.66
CA GLY A 591 -6.34 -21.90 -47.36
C GLY A 591 -7.39 -22.67 -46.54
N CYS A 592 -8.62 -22.55 -47.05
CA CYS A 592 -9.86 -23.29 -46.73
C CYS A 592 -10.69 -22.84 -45.51
N ASP A 593 -12.00 -22.93 -45.71
CA ASP A 593 -13.08 -22.36 -44.91
C ASP A 593 -13.59 -23.27 -43.77
N GLU A 594 -14.62 -22.75 -43.08
CA GLU A 594 -15.69 -23.43 -42.31
C GLU A 594 -15.74 -23.29 -40.78
N PHE A 595 -16.99 -23.22 -40.30
CA PHE A 595 -17.43 -23.07 -38.91
C PHE A 595 -17.34 -24.37 -38.11
N CYS A 596 -17.11 -24.29 -36.79
CA CYS A 596 -17.93 -25.04 -35.81
C CYS A 596 -17.75 -24.63 -34.33
N LEU A 597 -18.71 -25.05 -33.50
CA LEU A 597 -18.85 -24.77 -32.06
C LEU A 597 -18.39 -25.94 -31.14
N MET A 598 -18.39 -25.66 -29.82
CA MET A 598 -18.48 -26.57 -28.65
C MET A 598 -17.21 -27.14 -28.00
N GLY A 599 -17.25 -27.26 -26.65
CA GLY A 599 -16.32 -28.07 -25.84
C GLY A 599 -16.19 -27.63 -24.37
N ILE A 600 -16.82 -28.34 -23.44
CA ILE A 600 -16.75 -28.16 -21.97
C ILE A 600 -15.74 -29.15 -21.36
N LEU A 601 -15.07 -28.81 -20.25
CA LEU A 601 -14.79 -29.78 -19.16
C LEU A 601 -14.43 -29.15 -17.81
N ASP A 602 -15.04 -29.69 -16.76
CA ASP A 602 -14.95 -29.36 -15.32
C ASP A 602 -14.33 -30.55 -14.58
N ILE A 603 -13.48 -30.32 -13.57
CA ILE A 603 -13.06 -31.36 -12.60
C ILE A 603 -12.99 -30.77 -11.20
N ARG A 604 -13.91 -31.21 -10.34
CA ARG A 604 -13.91 -31.03 -8.89
C ARG A 604 -13.27 -32.24 -8.17
N THR A 605 -12.77 -31.97 -6.96
CA THR A 605 -12.81 -32.80 -5.74
C THR A 605 -12.84 -34.34 -5.87
N MET A 606 -11.85 -35.02 -5.27
CA MET A 606 -12.05 -36.37 -4.72
C MET A 606 -11.57 -36.47 -3.27
N VAL A 607 -12.34 -37.22 -2.49
CA VAL A 607 -12.16 -37.50 -1.06
C VAL A 607 -11.76 -38.97 -0.88
N VAL A 608 -11.08 -39.27 0.24
CA VAL A 608 -10.66 -40.61 0.67
C VAL A 608 -11.86 -41.52 0.97
N LEU A 609 -11.84 -42.79 0.53
CA LEU A 609 -12.13 -44.03 1.31
C LEU A 609 -12.21 -45.30 0.42
N TRP A 610 -12.11 -46.47 1.06
CA TRP A 610 -11.75 -47.80 0.52
C TRP A 610 -12.14 -48.84 1.62
N PRO A 611 -12.71 -50.05 1.37
CA PRO A 611 -12.38 -51.07 0.35
C PRO A 611 -13.62 -51.72 -0.37
N GLU A 612 -13.43 -52.94 -0.91
CA GLU A 612 -14.42 -54.02 -1.24
C GLU A 612 -15.22 -53.94 -2.56
N ALA A 613 -15.55 -55.04 -3.26
CA ALA A 613 -14.95 -56.39 -3.40
C ALA A 613 -15.61 -57.10 -4.62
N ASP A 614 -14.97 -58.17 -5.14
CA ASP A 614 -15.51 -59.27 -5.97
C ASP A 614 -16.57 -58.99 -7.06
N THR A 615 -16.19 -59.05 -8.34
CA THR A 615 -16.38 -60.25 -9.21
C THR A 615 -15.69 -60.12 -10.57
#